data_AF-A0A921BAF8-F1
#
_entry.id   AF-A0A921BAF8-F1
#
_cell.length_a   1.000
_cell.length_b   1.000
_cell.length_c   1.000
_cell.angle_alpha   90.00
_cell.angle_beta   90.00
_cell.angle_gamma   90.00
#
_symmetry.space_group_name_H-M   'P 1'
#
loop_
_entity.id
_entity.type
_entity.pdbx_description
1 polymer ?
#
loop_
_entity_poly.entity_id
_entity_poly.type
_entity_poly.pdbx_seq_one_letter_code
_entity_poly.pdbx_strand_id
1 'polypeptide(L)'
;MGAKPLCFTLGLVLADASEPWLQQFSHGLAEVAKRFNIALVGGDLSKGPTTIAIQVHGTTQSGNALCRYGAQAGDSIFVTGCLGDGAIALASMGLPSHLGDSFQLKKGSASCKLCSIF
;
A
#
# COMPACT_ATOMS: atom_id res chain seq x y z
N MET A 1 -7.99 -9.30 -5.40
CA MET A 1 -9.36 -9.46 -5.90
C MET A 1 -9.49 -9.36 -7.42
N GLY A 2 -8.52 -8.80 -8.15
CA GLY A 2 -8.62 -8.71 -9.62
C GLY A 2 -9.71 -7.74 -10.12
N ALA A 3 -10.17 -6.84 -9.25
CA ALA A 3 -11.20 -5.86 -9.57
C ALA A 3 -10.59 -4.60 -10.21
N LYS A 4 -11.33 -3.97 -11.12
CA LYS A 4 -11.03 -2.63 -11.62
C LYS A 4 -11.50 -1.61 -10.58
N PRO A 5 -10.62 -0.76 -10.04
CA PRO A 5 -11.01 0.25 -9.07
C PRO A 5 -11.85 1.34 -9.77
N LEU A 6 -12.80 1.94 -9.04
CA LEU A 6 -13.73 2.96 -9.56
C LEU A 6 -13.61 4.28 -8.80
N CYS A 7 -13.66 4.22 -7.48
CA CYS A 7 -13.62 5.38 -6.61
C CYS A 7 -13.15 5.00 -5.22
N PHE A 8 -12.90 6.00 -4.39
CA PHE A 8 -12.57 5.80 -2.98
C PHE A 8 -13.15 6.89 -2.09
N THR A 9 -13.28 6.60 -0.81
CA THR A 9 -13.56 7.57 0.25
C THR A 9 -12.37 7.72 1.19
N LEU A 10 -12.30 8.86 1.88
CA LEU A 10 -11.24 9.18 2.83
C LEU A 10 -11.82 9.60 4.18
N GLY A 11 -11.53 8.83 5.23
CA GLY A 11 -11.65 9.28 6.61
C GLY A 11 -10.29 9.78 7.09
N LEU A 12 -10.19 11.05 7.45
CA LEU A 12 -8.95 11.68 7.87
C LEU A 12 -9.10 12.33 9.26
N VAL A 13 -8.50 11.69 10.25
CA VAL A 13 -8.40 12.22 11.62
C VAL A 13 -7.04 12.90 11.77
N LEU A 14 -7.01 14.14 12.26
CA LEU A 14 -5.76 14.87 12.48
C LEU A 14 -5.68 15.46 13.88
N ALA A 15 -4.52 15.32 14.51
CA ALA A 15 -4.26 15.92 15.82
C ALA A 15 -4.10 17.44 15.66
N ASP A 16 -3.38 17.82 14.60
CA ASP A 16 -3.20 19.19 14.14
C ASP A 16 -3.37 19.25 12.61
N ALA A 17 -4.20 20.17 12.15
CA ALA A 17 -4.56 20.32 10.73
C ALA A 17 -3.66 21.36 10.06
N SER A 18 -2.36 21.05 9.99
CA SER A 18 -1.36 21.91 9.36
C SER A 18 -1.60 22.02 7.86
N GLU A 19 -1.76 23.25 7.36
CA GLU A 19 -1.97 23.52 5.92
C GLU A 19 -0.83 22.98 5.04
N PRO A 20 0.47 23.20 5.36
CA PRO A 20 1.56 22.57 4.61
C PRO A 20 1.49 21.04 4.54
N TRP A 21 1.09 20.39 5.63
CA TRP A 21 0.96 18.94 5.67
C TRP A 21 -0.21 18.46 4.79
N LEU A 22 -1.37 19.13 4.88
CA LEU A 22 -2.55 18.82 4.09
C LEU A 22 -2.30 19.00 2.58
N GLN A 23 -1.57 20.05 2.19
CA GLN A 23 -1.17 20.27 0.80
C GLN A 23 -0.31 19.12 0.27
N GLN A 24 0.72 18.70 1.03
CA GLN A 24 1.58 17.59 0.62
C GLN A 24 0.84 16.25 0.56
N PHE A 25 0.00 15.98 1.57
CA PHE A 25 -0.79 14.75 1.64
C PHE A 25 -1.78 14.67 0.47
N SER A 26 -2.57 15.72 0.25
CA SER A 26 -3.56 15.77 -0.82
C SER A 26 -2.92 15.71 -2.21
N HIS A 27 -1.75 16.33 -2.40
CA HIS A 27 -0.99 16.24 -3.64
C HIS A 27 -0.58 14.79 -3.97
N GLY A 28 0.09 14.10 -3.03
CA GLY A 28 0.50 12.72 -3.24
C GLY A 28 -0.69 11.77 -3.43
N LEU A 29 -1.78 11.99 -2.69
CA LEU A 29 -3.02 11.23 -2.87
C LEU A 29 -3.62 11.46 -4.27
N ALA A 30 -3.63 12.69 -4.76
CA ALA A 30 -4.12 13.03 -6.09
C ALA A 30 -3.27 12.42 -7.22
N GLU A 31 -1.94 12.37 -7.06
CA GLU A 31 -1.05 11.69 -8.01
C GLU A 31 -1.38 10.20 -8.13
N VAL A 32 -1.57 9.52 -7.00
CA VAL A 32 -1.95 8.10 -6.97
C VAL A 32 -3.34 7.89 -7.56
N ALA A 33 -4.32 8.72 -7.19
CA ALA A 33 -5.68 8.66 -7.73
C ALA A 33 -5.69 8.82 -9.26
N LYS A 34 -4.90 9.78 -9.79
CA LYS A 34 -4.73 10.00 -11.23
C LYS A 34 -4.07 8.80 -11.91
N ARG A 35 -3.02 8.22 -11.30
CA ARG A 35 -2.33 7.04 -11.85
C ARG A 35 -3.27 5.85 -12.06
N PHE A 36 -4.21 5.64 -11.14
CA PHE A 36 -5.18 4.55 -11.22
C PHE A 36 -6.53 4.97 -11.85
N ASN A 37 -6.65 6.23 -12.28
CA ASN A 37 -7.86 6.81 -12.85
C ASN A 37 -9.12 6.58 -11.98
N ILE A 38 -9.01 6.87 -10.69
CA ILE A 38 -10.12 6.78 -9.72
C ILE A 38 -10.32 8.11 -9.00
N ALA A 39 -11.56 8.39 -8.60
CA ALA A 39 -11.93 9.64 -7.94
C ALA A 39 -12.15 9.46 -6.43
N LEU A 40 -11.79 10.49 -5.66
CA LEU A 40 -12.26 10.67 -4.29
C LEU A 40 -13.72 11.13 -4.35
N VAL A 41 -14.66 10.30 -3.89
CA VAL A 41 -16.11 10.56 -4.02
C VAL A 41 -16.76 11.02 -2.72
N GLY A 42 -16.01 11.05 -1.62
CA GLY A 42 -16.53 11.49 -0.33
C GLY A 42 -15.57 11.15 0.81
N GLY A 43 -15.96 11.53 2.02
CA GLY A 43 -15.13 11.34 3.18
C GLY A 43 -15.54 12.20 4.36
N ASP A 44 -14.79 12.10 5.44
CA ASP A 44 -14.93 12.90 6.64
C ASP A 44 -13.55 13.35 7.14
N LEU A 45 -13.52 14.55 7.70
CA LEU A 45 -12.37 15.08 8.41
C LEU A 45 -12.77 15.30 9.86
N SER A 46 -11.96 14.80 10.79
CA SER A 46 -12.21 14.96 12.22
C SER A 46 -10.92 15.23 12.99
N LYS A 47 -11.07 15.70 14.24
CA LYS A 47 -9.93 16.02 15.12
C LYS A 47 -9.70 14.88 16.10
N GLY A 48 -8.45 14.44 16.22
CA GLY A 48 -8.05 13.34 17.11
C GLY A 48 -6.67 12.79 16.76
N PRO A 49 -6.21 11.68 17.36
CA PRO A 49 -4.95 11.06 16.98
C PRO A 49 -4.89 10.76 15.47
N THR A 50 -3.79 11.15 14.83
CA THR A 50 -3.66 11.09 13.37
C THR A 50 -3.95 9.69 12.85
N THR A 51 -5.01 9.57 12.04
CA THR A 51 -5.49 8.31 11.48
C THR A 51 -5.97 8.54 10.05
N ILE A 52 -5.54 7.69 9.13
CA ILE A 52 -5.91 7.74 7.72
C ILE A 52 -6.63 6.44 7.38
N ALA A 53 -7.89 6.54 6.98
CA ALA A 53 -8.71 5.41 6.54
C ALA A 53 -9.15 5.65 5.08
N ILE A 54 -8.82 4.71 4.19
CA ILE A 54 -9.21 4.77 2.78
C ILE A 54 -10.06 3.55 2.46
N GLN A 55 -11.24 3.76 1.88
CA GLN A 55 -12.11 2.69 1.41
C GLN A 55 -12.17 2.77 -0.12
N VAL A 56 -11.78 1.70 -0.80
CA VAL A 56 -11.74 1.67 -2.28
C VAL A 56 -12.87 0.79 -2.78
N HIS A 57 -13.68 1.34 -3.68
CA HIS A 57 -14.72 0.61 -4.39
C HIS A 57 -14.22 0.22 -5.78
N GLY A 58 -14.47 -1.02 -6.17
CA GLY A 58 -14.11 -1.54 -7.48
C GLY A 58 -15.08 -2.62 -7.94
N THR A 59 -15.03 -2.95 -9.22
CA THR A 59 -15.91 -3.95 -9.82
C THR A 59 -15.11 -5.06 -10.48
N THR A 60 -15.69 -6.25 -10.50
CA THR A 60 -15.22 -7.41 -11.25
C THR A 60 -16.42 -8.14 -11.82
N GLN A 61 -16.21 -9.01 -12.80
CA GLN A 61 -17.25 -9.88 -13.29
C GLN A 61 -17.71 -10.83 -12.17
N SER A 62 -19.01 -11.14 -12.14
CA SER A 62 -19.55 -12.07 -11.15
C SER A 62 -18.81 -13.41 -11.24
N GLY A 63 -18.41 -13.95 -10.08
CA GLY A 63 -17.63 -15.20 -9.99
C GLY A 63 -16.13 -15.05 -10.24
N ASN A 64 -15.64 -13.92 -10.74
CA ASN A 64 -14.23 -13.74 -11.12
C ASN A 64 -13.41 -12.98 -10.05
N ALA A 65 -13.93 -12.83 -8.84
CA ALA A 65 -13.19 -12.24 -7.74
C ALA A 65 -12.06 -13.19 -7.28
N LEU A 66 -10.81 -12.73 -7.34
CA LEU A 66 -9.68 -13.49 -6.80
C LEU A 66 -9.73 -13.48 -5.27
N CYS A 67 -9.86 -14.67 -4.69
CA CYS A 67 -9.97 -14.91 -3.26
C CYS A 67 -8.64 -15.40 -2.66
N ARG A 68 -8.51 -15.32 -1.33
CA ARG A 68 -7.37 -15.89 -0.60
C ARG A 68 -7.53 -17.39 -0.29
N TYR A 69 -8.73 -17.92 -0.51
CA TYR A 69 -9.02 -19.35 -0.43
C TYR A 69 -9.00 -19.96 -1.84
N GLY A 70 -8.93 -21.29 -1.92
CA GLY A 70 -9.03 -22.03 -3.17
C GLY A 70 -7.71 -22.51 -3.76
N ALA A 71 -6.57 -22.17 -3.13
CA ALA A 71 -5.28 -22.78 -3.47
C ALA A 71 -5.30 -24.29 -3.17
N GLN A 72 -4.67 -25.07 -4.04
CA GLN A 72 -4.61 -26.54 -3.97
C GLN A 72 -3.16 -27.03 -3.94
N ALA A 73 -2.98 -28.27 -3.48
CA ALA A 73 -1.67 -28.93 -3.57
C ALA A 73 -1.28 -29.10 -5.04
N GLY A 74 -0.05 -28.69 -5.38
CA GLY A 74 0.45 -28.68 -6.76
C GLY A 74 0.40 -27.30 -7.43
N ASP A 75 -0.31 -26.33 -6.85
CA ASP A 75 -0.27 -24.95 -7.34
C ASP A 75 1.12 -24.33 -7.17
N SER A 76 1.52 -23.52 -8.15
CA SER A 76 2.74 -22.73 -8.08
C SER A 76 2.54 -21.44 -7.30
N ILE A 77 3.55 -21.04 -6.53
CA ILE A 77 3.55 -19.80 -5.75
C ILE A 77 4.36 -18.75 -6.51
N PHE A 78 3.73 -17.61 -6.79
CA PHE A 78 4.35 -16.49 -7.48
C PHE A 78 4.34 -15.24 -6.60
N VAL A 79 5.30 -14.36 -6.86
CA VAL A 79 5.39 -13.03 -6.27
C VAL A 79 5.70 -12.01 -7.36
N THR A 80 5.13 -10.81 -7.25
CA THR A 80 5.43 -9.69 -8.14
C THR A 80 6.46 -8.77 -7.50
N GLY A 81 7.40 -8.25 -8.31
CA GLY A 81 8.42 -7.31 -7.85
C GLY A 81 9.45 -7.91 -6.88
N CYS A 82 10.12 -7.03 -6.13
CA CYS A 82 11.13 -7.41 -5.14
C CYS A 82 10.51 -7.40 -3.74
N LEU A 83 10.90 -8.38 -2.91
CA LEU A 83 10.46 -8.48 -1.52
C LEU A 83 11.49 -7.86 -0.59
N GLY A 84 11.02 -7.15 0.43
CA GLY A 84 11.84 -6.69 1.55
C GLY A 84 12.30 -5.23 1.49
N ASP A 85 12.10 -4.51 0.38
CA ASP A 85 12.57 -3.12 0.21
C ASP A 85 12.08 -2.19 1.34
N GLY A 86 10.80 -2.29 1.72
CA GLY A 86 10.24 -1.49 2.81
C GLY A 86 10.88 -1.79 4.18
N ALA A 87 11.17 -3.07 4.46
CA ALA A 87 11.83 -3.46 5.71
C ALA A 87 13.30 -3.00 5.73
N ILE A 88 14.00 -3.11 4.60
CA ILE A 88 15.38 -2.64 4.44
C ILE A 88 15.46 -1.13 4.63
N ALA A 89 14.55 -0.36 4.01
CA ALA A 89 14.50 1.09 4.18
C ALA A 89 14.26 1.49 5.64
N LEU A 90 13.29 0.85 6.31
CA LEU A 90 12.99 1.11 7.72
C LEU A 90 14.18 0.81 8.64
N ALA A 91 14.85 -0.33 8.44
CA ALA A 91 16.05 -0.70 9.19
C ALA A 91 17.23 0.24 8.91
N SER A 92 17.39 0.72 7.67
CA SER A 92 18.42 1.69 7.30
C SER A 92 18.20 3.06 7.93
N MET A 93 16.94 3.42 8.23
CA MET A 93 16.58 4.62 8.98
C MET A 93 16.74 4.46 10.50
N GLY A 94 17.06 3.26 10.99
CA GLY A 94 17.19 2.98 12.43
C GLY A 94 15.86 3.05 13.19
N LEU A 95 14.73 2.92 12.50
CA LEU A 95 13.41 2.96 13.12
C LEU A 95 13.00 1.58 13.64
N PRO A 96 12.25 1.50 14.75
CA PRO A 96 11.79 0.24 15.31
C PRO A 96 10.87 -0.48 14.31
N SER A 97 11.03 -1.80 14.22
CA SER A 97 10.20 -2.65 13.37
C SER A 97 9.73 -3.88 14.14
N HIS A 98 8.64 -4.49 13.68
CA HIS A 98 8.11 -5.73 14.25
C HIS A 98 9.04 -6.94 14.06
N LEU A 99 10.09 -6.82 13.24
CA LEU A 99 11.08 -7.88 13.03
C LEU A 99 12.05 -8.03 14.22
N GLY A 100 12.04 -7.07 15.15
CA GLY A 100 12.89 -7.05 16.34
C GLY A 100 14.37 -6.82 16.03
N ASP A 101 15.17 -6.72 17.09
CA ASP A 101 16.60 -6.34 17.00
C ASP A 101 17.49 -7.44 16.39
N SER A 102 16.96 -8.65 16.25
CA SER A 102 17.65 -9.78 15.62
C SER A 102 17.76 -9.66 14.11
N PHE A 103 16.93 -8.82 13.48
CA PHE A 103 17.00 -8.57 12.04
C PHE A 103 18.16 -7.63 11.72
N GLN A 104 19.27 -8.20 11.26
CA GLN A 104 20.44 -7.44 10.82
C GLN A 104 20.57 -7.43 9.31
N LEU A 105 20.69 -6.23 8.74
CA LEU A 105 21.06 -6.05 7.34
C LEU A 105 22.51 -6.49 7.14
N LYS A 106 22.71 -7.68 6.57
CA LYS A 106 24.03 -8.09 6.08
C LYS A 106 24.35 -7.23 4.85
N LYS A 107 25.39 -6.40 4.91
CA LYS A 107 25.92 -5.70 3.74
C LYS A 107 26.43 -6.73 2.72
N GLY A 108 25.64 -6.99 1.70
CA GLY A 108 25.99 -7.80 0.53
C GLY A 108 25.32 -7.21 -0.71
N SER A 109 25.96 -7.32 -1.87
CA SER A 109 25.48 -6.77 -3.15
C SER A 109 24.18 -7.45 -3.60
N ALA A 110 23.04 -6.98 -3.11
CA ALA A 110 21.74 -7.46 -3.51
C ALA A 110 21.32 -6.80 -4.83
N SER A 111 21.64 -7.43 -5.96
CA SER A 111 20.94 -7.15 -7.22
C SER A 111 19.71 -8.04 -7.30
N CYS A 112 18.50 -7.47 -7.29
CA CYS A 112 17.26 -8.21 -7.56
C CYS A 112 17.27 -8.64 -9.04
N LYS A 113 17.76 -9.86 -9.34
CA LYS A 113 17.83 -10.41 -10.71
C LYS A 113 16.49 -10.92 -11.25
N LEU A 114 15.42 -10.89 -10.45
CA LEU A 114 14.11 -11.46 -10.78
C LEU A 114 13.18 -10.54 -11.59
N CYS A 115 13.59 -9.32 -11.92
CA CYS A 115 12.78 -8.38 -12.71
C CYS A 115 12.63 -8.71 -14.21
N SER A 116 13.02 -9.91 -14.67
CA SER A 116 13.09 -10.26 -16.11
C SER A 116 12.12 -11.37 -16.57
N ILE A 117 11.11 -11.73 -15.76
CA ILE A 117 10.15 -12.80 -16.12
C ILE A 117 8.75 -12.26 -16.51
N PHE A 118 8.58 -10.95 -16.69
CA PHE A 118 7.42 -10.38 -17.39
C PHE A 118 7.84 -9.25 -18.33
#